data_AF-A0AAV8Z3C1-F1
#
_entry.id   AF-A0AAV8Z3C1-F1
#
_cell.length_a   1.000
_cell.length_b   1.000
_cell.length_c   1.000
_cell.angle_alpha   90.00
_cell.angle_beta   90.00
_cell.angle_gamma   90.00
#
_symmetry.space_group_name_H-M   'P 1'
#
loop_
_entity.id
_entity.type
_entity.pdbx_description
1 polymer ?
#
loop_
_entity_poly.entity_id
_entity_poly.type
_entity_poly.pdbx_seq_one_letter_code
_entity_poly.pdbx_strand_id
1 'polypeptide(L)'
;MPRPSRESYGDQKPPYSYISLTAMAIWNSPEKMLPLSEIYKFITDRFPYYRKNTQRWQNSLRHNLSFNDCFIKIPRQPDRPGKGAYWALHPAAFDMFVNGSLLRRRKRFKLLKSDKEILENELAALTNINRIFFRTTKPLPWKLVMELLF
;
A
#
# COMPACT_ATOMS: atom_id res chain seq x y z
N MET A 1 -25.48 -11.35 -9.09
CA MET A 1 -25.89 -10.86 -7.75
C MET A 1 -25.47 -9.39 -7.64
N PRO A 2 -26.37 -8.46 -7.31
CA PRO A 2 -26.03 -7.06 -7.10
C PRO A 2 -25.03 -6.91 -5.94
N ARG A 3 -24.05 -6.02 -6.09
CA ARG A 3 -23.06 -5.75 -5.04
C ARG A 3 -23.77 -5.06 -3.87
N PRO A 4 -23.68 -5.56 -2.63
CA PRO A 4 -24.25 -4.88 -1.47
C PRO A 4 -23.70 -3.44 -1.37
N SER A 5 -24.55 -2.50 -0.92
CA SER A 5 -24.14 -1.11 -0.68
C SER A 5 -23.05 -1.02 0.39
N ARG A 6 -22.33 0.12 0.45
CA ARG A 6 -21.20 0.34 1.37
C ARG A 6 -21.56 0.08 2.85
N GLU A 7 -22.79 0.34 3.29
CA GLU A 7 -23.27 0.05 4.65
C GLU A 7 -23.72 -1.40 4.91
N SER A 8 -23.83 -2.28 3.90
CA SER A 8 -24.59 -3.53 4.02
C SER A 8 -23.82 -4.72 4.62
N TYR A 9 -22.52 -4.64 4.88
CA TYR A 9 -21.76 -5.83 5.34
C TYR A 9 -21.91 -6.12 6.84
N GLY A 10 -22.31 -5.13 7.66
CA GLY A 10 -22.46 -5.29 9.11
C GLY A 10 -21.26 -6.01 9.75
N ASP A 11 -21.56 -7.01 10.58
CA ASP A 11 -20.58 -7.88 11.24
C ASP A 11 -20.16 -9.09 10.38
N GLN A 12 -20.61 -9.20 9.12
CA GLN A 12 -20.22 -10.30 8.24
C GLN A 12 -18.87 -10.05 7.57
N LYS A 13 -18.14 -11.14 7.32
CA LYS A 13 -16.86 -11.06 6.60
C LYS A 13 -17.09 -10.51 5.19
N PRO A 14 -16.49 -9.37 4.81
CA PRO A 14 -16.70 -8.82 3.48
C PRO A 14 -16.02 -9.71 2.42
N PRO A 15 -16.53 -9.72 1.17
CA PRO A 15 -16.03 -10.55 0.08
C PRO A 15 -14.76 -9.97 -0.57
N TYR A 16 -13.84 -9.45 0.24
CA TYR A 16 -12.59 -8.86 -0.21
C TYR A 16 -11.39 -9.62 0.36
N SER A 17 -10.40 -9.87 -0.50
CA SER A 17 -9.12 -10.42 -0.06
C SER A 17 -8.32 -9.36 0.71
N TYR A 18 -7.33 -9.76 1.52
CA TYR A 18 -6.43 -8.78 2.15
C TYR A 18 -5.69 -7.92 1.13
N ILE A 19 -5.33 -8.46 -0.04
CA ILE A 19 -4.76 -7.69 -1.15
C ILE A 19 -5.73 -6.59 -1.58
N SER A 20 -7.00 -6.95 -1.80
CA SER A 20 -8.05 -6.00 -2.21
C SER A 20 -8.31 -4.93 -1.16
N LEU A 21 -8.33 -5.31 0.13
CA LEU A 21 -8.53 -4.39 1.25
C LEU A 21 -7.38 -3.38 1.36
N THR A 22 -6.14 -3.86 1.29
CA THR A 22 -4.95 -3.00 1.29
C THR A 22 -4.93 -2.07 0.08
N ALA A 23 -5.20 -2.59 -1.13
CA ALA A 23 -5.26 -1.78 -2.34
C ALA A 23 -6.34 -0.70 -2.24
N MET A 24 -7.52 -1.03 -1.68
CA MET A 24 -8.59 -0.06 -1.44
C MET A 24 -8.14 1.05 -0.47
N ALA A 25 -7.46 0.71 0.63
CA ALA A 25 -6.95 1.70 1.57
C ALA A 25 -5.95 2.65 0.90
N ILE A 26 -4.96 2.09 0.21
CA ILE A 26 -3.93 2.85 -0.52
C ILE A 26 -4.58 3.73 -1.60
N TRP A 27 -5.53 3.20 -2.35
CA TRP A 27 -6.24 3.94 -3.40
C TRP A 27 -7.02 5.14 -2.87
N ASN A 28 -7.62 5.02 -1.68
CA ASN A 28 -8.39 6.12 -1.07
C ASN A 28 -7.49 7.12 -0.34
N SER A 29 -6.19 6.86 -0.20
CA SER A 29 -5.24 7.84 0.34
C SER A 29 -4.89 8.92 -0.69
N PRO A 30 -4.63 10.16 -0.24
CA PRO A 30 -4.23 11.25 -1.13
C PRO A 30 -2.86 11.01 -1.77
N GLU A 31 -1.92 10.46 -1.00
CA GLU A 31 -0.53 10.23 -1.45
C GLU A 31 -0.32 8.87 -2.14
N LYS A 32 -1.38 8.06 -2.29
CA LYS A 32 -1.30 6.67 -2.82
C LYS A 32 -0.29 5.79 -2.08
N MET A 33 -0.10 6.09 -0.79
CA MET A 33 0.69 5.29 0.14
C MET A 33 0.16 5.50 1.56
N LEU A 34 0.27 4.47 2.39
CA LEU A 34 -0.14 4.53 3.79
C LEU A 34 0.81 3.74 4.68
N PRO A 35 1.05 4.17 5.92
CA PRO A 35 1.69 3.29 6.90
C PRO A 35 0.73 2.18 7.30
N LEU A 36 1.29 1.10 7.85
CA LEU A 36 0.53 -0.09 8.25
C LEU A 36 -0.63 0.22 9.22
N SER A 37 -0.44 1.18 10.13
CA SER A 37 -1.47 1.60 11.08
C SER A 37 -2.70 2.19 10.39
N GLU A 38 -2.51 3.02 9.37
CA GLU A 38 -3.61 3.65 8.63
C GLU A 38 -4.34 2.64 7.73
N ILE A 39 -3.64 1.62 7.22
CA ILE A 39 -4.28 0.50 6.52
C ILE A 39 -5.21 -0.26 7.48
N TYR A 40 -4.76 -0.53 8.71
CA TYR A 40 -5.61 -1.16 9.72
C TYR A 40 -6.84 -0.32 10.03
N LYS A 41 -6.63 0.98 10.29
CA LYS A 41 -7.69 1.93 10.59
C LYS A 41 -8.74 1.98 9.47
N PHE A 42 -8.31 2.16 8.23
CA PHE A 42 -9.21 2.18 7.07
C PHE A 42 -10.10 0.93 7.00
N ILE A 43 -9.52 -0.25 7.24
CA ILE A 43 -10.25 -1.52 7.18
C ILE A 43 -11.24 -1.63 8.34
N THR A 44 -10.85 -1.29 9.58
CA THR A 44 -11.72 -1.40 10.76
C THR A 44 -12.84 -0.36 10.78
N ASP A 45 -12.60 0.82 10.20
CA ASP A 45 -13.59 1.88 10.10
C ASP A 45 -14.69 1.48 9.11
N ARG A 46 -14.29 0.90 7.96
CA ARG A 46 -15.19 0.52 6.87
C ARG A 46 -15.87 -0.84 7.05
N PHE A 47 -15.22 -1.80 7.71
CA PHE A 47 -15.69 -3.18 7.81
C PHE A 47 -15.68 -3.64 9.28
N PRO A 48 -16.83 -3.50 9.99
CA PRO A 48 -16.93 -3.82 11.43
C PRO A 48 -16.46 -5.23 11.80
N TYR A 49 -16.60 -6.21 10.90
CA TYR A 49 -16.05 -7.56 11.04
C TYR A 49 -14.59 -7.60 11.55
N TYR A 50 -13.74 -6.66 11.11
CA TYR A 50 -12.31 -6.64 11.47
C TYR A 50 -11.99 -5.93 12.80
N ARG A 51 -12.99 -5.39 13.51
CA ARG A 51 -12.78 -4.79 14.84
C ARG A 51 -12.50 -5.84 15.92
N LYS A 52 -12.99 -7.07 15.72
CA LYS A 52 -12.78 -8.22 16.60
C LYS A 52 -11.57 -9.05 16.12
N ASN A 53 -10.94 -9.82 17.01
CA ASN A 53 -9.85 -10.75 16.68
C ASN A 53 -8.69 -10.12 15.89
N THR A 54 -8.28 -8.90 16.28
CA THR A 54 -7.37 -8.03 15.53
C THR A 54 -6.04 -8.68 15.18
N GLN A 55 -5.44 -9.41 16.12
CA GLN A 55 -4.12 -10.02 15.94
C GLN A 55 -4.06 -10.99 14.75
N ARG A 56 -5.09 -11.84 14.56
CA ARG A 56 -5.10 -12.88 13.53
C ARG A 56 -5.11 -12.29 12.13
N TRP A 57 -6.06 -11.41 11.84
CA TRP A 57 -6.20 -10.85 10.49
C TRP A 57 -5.08 -9.85 10.19
N GLN A 58 -4.61 -9.08 11.18
CA GLN A 58 -3.47 -8.19 10.99
C GLN A 58 -2.19 -8.96 10.68
N ASN A 59 -2.00 -10.15 11.26
CA ASN A 59 -0.89 -11.02 10.92
C ASN A 59 -0.96 -11.49 9.46
N SER A 60 -2.14 -11.95 9.03
CA SER A 60 -2.36 -12.31 7.62
C SER A 60 -2.16 -11.12 6.68
N LEU A 61 -2.56 -9.90 7.08
CA LEU A 61 -2.36 -8.70 6.29
C LEU A 61 -0.86 -8.36 6.13
N ARG A 62 -0.08 -8.40 7.22
CA ARG A 62 1.38 -8.18 7.17
C ARG A 62 2.08 -9.18 6.28
N HIS A 63 1.70 -10.46 6.37
CA HIS A 63 2.20 -11.49 5.47
C HIS A 63 1.89 -11.14 4.00
N ASN A 64 0.68 -10.69 3.69
CA ASN A 64 0.30 -10.32 2.32
C ASN A 64 1.08 -9.12 1.77
N LEU A 65 1.39 -8.13 2.62
CA LEU A 65 2.20 -6.97 2.22
C LEU A 65 3.60 -7.38 1.79
N SER A 66 4.27 -8.22 2.57
CA SER A 66 5.62 -8.68 2.23
C SER A 66 5.64 -9.75 1.13
N PHE A 67 4.57 -10.55 0.99
CA PHE A 67 4.53 -11.65 0.05
C PHE A 67 4.16 -11.21 -1.37
N ASN A 68 3.30 -10.21 -1.55
CA ASN A 68 2.80 -9.87 -2.89
C ASN A 68 3.58 -8.70 -3.50
N ASP A 69 4.19 -8.94 -4.66
CA ASP A 69 5.01 -7.97 -5.39
C ASP A 69 4.23 -6.73 -5.89
N CYS A 70 2.89 -6.73 -5.75
CA CYS A 70 2.08 -5.54 -6.02
C CYS A 70 2.16 -4.48 -4.91
N PHE A 71 2.75 -4.82 -3.75
CA PHE A 71 2.99 -3.87 -2.68
C PHE A 71 4.48 -3.60 -2.55
N ILE A 72 4.81 -2.31 -2.47
CA ILE A 72 6.18 -1.84 -2.30
C ILE A 72 6.31 -1.16 -0.94
N LYS A 73 7.44 -1.39 -0.27
CA LYS A 73 7.72 -0.87 1.07
C LYS A 73 8.60 0.37 0.95
N ILE A 74 8.00 1.56 1.11
CA ILE A 74 8.69 2.84 0.97
C ILE A 74 9.23 3.29 2.34
N PRO A 75 10.55 3.47 2.51
CA PRO A 75 11.12 3.97 3.75
C PRO A 75 10.66 5.41 4.04
N ARG A 76 10.59 5.75 5.32
CA ARG A 76 10.27 7.12 5.74
C ARG A 76 11.46 8.03 5.51
N GLN A 77 11.18 9.29 5.20
CA GLN A 77 12.21 10.32 5.17
C GLN A 77 12.69 10.63 6.60
N PRO A 78 13.95 11.05 6.78
CA PRO A 78 14.51 11.38 8.09
C PRO A 78 13.80 12.53 8.82
N ASP A 79 13.21 13.47 8.06
CA ASP A 79 12.49 14.65 8.56
C ASP A 79 11.07 14.33 9.07
N ARG A 80 10.50 13.19 8.67
CA ARG A 80 9.18 12.71 9.10
C ARG A 80 9.31 11.41 9.91
N PRO A 81 9.91 11.48 11.12
CA PRO A 81 10.07 10.30 11.96
C PRO A 81 8.69 9.71 12.32
N GLY A 82 8.59 8.40 12.28
CA GLY A 82 7.35 7.69 12.57
C GLY A 82 7.55 6.17 12.60
N LYS A 83 6.57 5.46 13.16
CA LYS A 83 6.64 4.01 13.26
C LYS A 83 6.48 3.36 11.87
N GLY A 84 7.43 2.48 11.54
CA GLY A 84 7.38 1.62 10.34
C GLY A 84 7.56 2.37 9.02
N ALA A 85 7.41 1.64 7.92
CA ALA A 85 7.50 2.16 6.55
C ALA A 85 6.10 2.51 5.99
N TYR A 86 6.09 3.25 4.88
CA TYR A 86 4.91 3.39 4.03
C TYR A 86 4.77 2.16 3.12
N TRP A 87 3.54 1.87 2.74
CA TRP A 87 3.20 0.85 1.75
C TRP A 87 2.44 1.51 0.61
N ALA A 88 2.87 1.24 -0.62
CA ALA A 88 2.23 1.71 -1.84
C ALA A 88 1.94 0.54 -2.79
N LEU A 89 1.12 0.80 -3.80
CA LEU A 89 0.94 -0.12 -4.92
C LEU A 89 2.08 0.07 -5.91
N HIS A 90 2.59 -1.04 -6.45
CA HIS A 90 3.49 -0.98 -7.60
C HIS A 90 2.77 -0.30 -8.79
N PRO A 91 3.41 0.60 -9.55
CA PRO A 91 2.78 1.29 -10.68
C PRO A 91 2.16 0.32 -11.71
N ALA A 92 2.92 -0.71 -12.12
CA ALA A 92 2.40 -1.78 -13.01
C ALA A 92 1.26 -2.62 -12.41
N ALA A 93 0.99 -2.51 -11.11
CA ALA A 93 -0.13 -3.17 -10.44
C ALA A 93 -1.33 -2.24 -10.25
N PHE A 94 -1.22 -0.96 -10.60
CA PHE A 94 -2.25 0.05 -10.35
C PHE A 94 -3.53 -0.25 -11.15
N ASP A 95 -3.38 -0.52 -12.45
CA ASP A 95 -4.47 -0.85 -13.38
C ASP A 95 -5.31 -2.05 -12.95
N MET A 96 -4.74 -2.94 -12.14
CA MET A 96 -5.46 -4.10 -11.62
C MET A 96 -6.60 -3.73 -10.67
N PHE A 97 -6.60 -2.50 -10.12
CA PHE A 97 -7.56 -2.05 -9.10
C PHE A 97 -8.42 -0.85 -9.55
N VAL A 98 -8.12 -0.23 -10.69
CA VAL A 98 -8.77 1.01 -11.19
C VAL A 98 -10.26 0.79 -11.51
N ASN A 99 -10.60 -0.33 -12.14
CA ASN A 99 -11.97 -0.59 -12.64
C ASN A 99 -12.86 -1.35 -11.64
N GLY A 100 -12.58 -1.25 -10.34
CA GLY A 100 -13.43 -1.86 -9.31
C GLY A 100 -13.35 -3.39 -9.20
N SER A 101 -12.45 -4.04 -9.96
CA SER A 101 -12.08 -5.44 -9.83
C SER A 101 -11.28 -5.67 -8.53
N LEU A 102 -11.98 -5.57 -7.41
CA LEU A 102 -11.48 -5.90 -6.08
C LEU A 102 -11.67 -7.39 -5.76
N LEU A 103 -12.13 -8.18 -6.75
CA LEU A 103 -12.33 -9.61 -6.61
C LEU A 103 -11.00 -10.36 -6.66
N ARG A 104 -10.99 -11.56 -6.08
CA ARG A 104 -9.82 -12.43 -6.06
C ARG A 104 -9.39 -12.74 -7.50
N ARG A 105 -8.18 -12.32 -7.86
CA ARG A 105 -7.61 -12.54 -9.21
C ARG A 105 -7.27 -14.01 -9.42
N ARG A 106 -7.41 -14.48 -10.68
CA ARG A 106 -6.96 -15.82 -11.11
C ARG A 106 -5.43 -15.91 -11.23
N LYS A 107 -4.76 -14.86 -11.73
CA LYS A 107 -3.30 -14.81 -11.89
C LYS A 107 -2.67 -13.81 -10.92
N ARG A 108 -1.60 -14.22 -10.24
CA ARG A 108 -0.84 -13.39 -9.30
C ARG A 108 0.02 -12.39 -10.07
N PHE A 109 0.11 -11.16 -9.54
CA PHE A 109 1.08 -10.18 -10.02
C PHE A 109 2.47 -10.59 -9.58
N LYS A 110 3.41 -10.65 -10.52
CA LYS A 110 4.79 -11.07 -10.31
C LYS A 110 5.70 -10.17 -11.10
N LEU A 111 6.62 -9.51 -10.40
CA LEU A 111 7.74 -8.82 -11.03
C LEU A 111 8.78 -9.85 -11.46
N LEU A 112 9.50 -9.56 -12.55
CA LEU A 112 10.69 -10.32 -12.89
C LEU A 112 11.77 -10.04 -11.83
N LYS A 113 12.70 -10.99 -11.66
CA LYS A 113 13.75 -10.87 -10.64
C LYS A 113 14.62 -9.62 -10.87
N SER A 114 14.93 -9.31 -12.13
CA SER A 114 15.64 -8.10 -12.54
C SER A 114 14.92 -6.83 -12.10
N ASP A 115 13.62 -6.73 -12.38
CA ASP A 115 12.82 -5.53 -12.11
C ASP A 115 12.70 -5.28 -10.61
N LYS A 116 12.60 -6.37 -9.84
CA LYS A 116 12.59 -6.32 -8.38
C LYS A 116 13.90 -5.76 -7.83
N GLU A 117 15.04 -6.22 -8.36
CA GLU A 117 16.37 -5.76 -7.93
C GLU A 117 16.60 -4.29 -8.30
N ILE A 118 16.20 -3.87 -9.50
CA ILE A 118 16.23 -2.47 -9.94
C ILE A 118 15.42 -1.60 -8.98
N LEU A 119 14.17 -1.99 -8.68
CA LEU A 119 13.30 -1.24 -7.78
C LEU A 119 13.86 -1.13 -6.36
N GLU A 120 14.43 -2.20 -5.81
CA GLU A 120 15.07 -2.18 -4.50
C GLU A 120 16.29 -1.24 -4.48
N ASN A 121 17.10 -1.26 -5.55
CA ASN A 121 18.26 -0.39 -5.70
C ASN A 121 17.86 1.09 -5.85
N GLU A 122 16.86 1.39 -6.68
CA GLU A 122 16.33 2.75 -6.84
C GLU A 122 15.78 3.31 -5.52
N LEU A 123 15.01 2.49 -4.80
CA LEU A 123 14.45 2.91 -3.52
C LEU A 123 15.53 3.13 -2.46
N ALA A 124 16.56 2.28 -2.43
CA ALA A 124 17.72 2.45 -1.57
C ALA A 124 18.50 3.73 -1.93
N ALA A 125 18.73 3.99 -3.22
CA ALA A 125 19.38 5.18 -3.73
C ALA A 125 18.61 6.46 -3.36
N LEU A 126 17.29 6.50 -3.57
CA LEU A 126 16.45 7.64 -3.15
C LEU A 126 16.52 7.87 -1.64
N THR A 127 16.57 6.81 -0.84
CA THR A 127 16.71 6.93 0.61
C THR A 127 18.07 7.54 0.98
N ASN A 128 19.13 7.16 0.27
CA ASN A 128 20.48 7.64 0.52
C ASN A 128 20.71 9.07 0.01
N ILE A 129 20.17 9.43 -1.17
CA ILE A 129 20.18 10.78 -1.73
C ILE A 129 19.43 11.74 -0.80
N ASN A 130 18.23 11.36 -0.33
CA ASN A 130 17.47 12.15 0.64
C ASN A 130 18.26 12.37 1.94
N ARG A 131 19.05 11.38 2.39
CA ARG A 131 19.93 11.54 3.57
C ARG A 131 21.05 12.56 3.35
N ILE A 132 21.55 12.69 2.12
CA ILE A 132 22.63 13.62 1.75
C ILE A 132 22.07 15.02 1.50
N PHE A 133 20.99 15.16 0.73
CA PHE A 133 20.39 16.44 0.35
C PHE A 133 19.64 17.15 1.49
N PHE A 134 18.97 16.42 2.38
CA PHE A 134 18.24 17.03 3.51
C PHE A 134 19.12 17.44 4.69
N ARG A 135 20.45 17.44 4.50
CA ARG A 135 21.34 18.21 5.38
C ARG A 135 21.39 19.70 5.02
N THR A 136 20.94 20.15 3.83
CA THR A 136 21.25 21.51 3.38
C THR A 136 20.13 22.34 2.75
N THR A 137 18.98 21.81 2.32
CA THR A 137 17.88 22.67 1.81
C THR A 137 16.47 22.11 2.02
N LYS A 138 15.46 22.99 2.05
CA LYS A 138 14.02 22.64 2.16
C LYS A 138 13.62 21.58 1.12
N PRO A 139 12.82 20.55 1.51
CA PRO A 139 12.48 19.46 0.61
C PRO A 139 11.58 19.88 -0.57
N LEU A 140 11.87 19.33 -1.75
CA LEU A 140 11.03 19.50 -2.94
C LEU A 140 9.72 18.70 -2.80
N PRO A 141 8.58 19.22 -3.30
CA PRO A 141 7.30 18.53 -3.24
C PRO A 141 7.31 17.18 -3.99
N TRP A 142 6.68 16.16 -3.40
CA TRP A 142 6.51 14.80 -3.97
C TRP A 142 5.99 14.76 -5.42
N LYS A 143 5.17 15.74 -5.83
CA LYS A 143 4.70 15.87 -7.22
C LYS A 143 5.85 15.96 -8.22
N LEU A 144 6.92 16.70 -7.90
CA LEU A 144 8.11 16.83 -8.74
C LEU A 144 8.97 15.56 -8.75
N VAL A 145 8.96 14.78 -7.66
CA VAL A 145 9.69 13.51 -7.59
C VAL A 145 9.05 12.45 -8.49
N MET A 146 7.71 12.47 -8.60
CA MET A 146 7.02 11.62 -9.57
C MET A 146 7.32 12.04 -11.01
N GLU A 147 7.35 13.34 -11.32
CA GLU A 147 7.67 13.84 -12.68
C GLU A 147 9.11 13.57 -13.16
N LEU A 148 10.05 13.28 -12.25
CA LEU A 148 11.43 12.94 -12.60
C LEU A 148 11.67 11.43 -12.73
N LEU A 149 10.70 10.61 -12.31
CA LEU A 149 10.71 9.15 -12.44
C LEU A 149 9.77 8.65 -13.56
N PHE A 150 9.25 9.58 -14.37
CA PHE A 150 8.45 9.38 -15.58
C PHE A 150 8.90 10.35 -16.67
#